data_AF-A0A5B8VM38-F1
#
_entry.id   AF-A0A5B8VM38-F1
#
_cell.length_a   1.000
_cell.length_b   1.000
_cell.length_c   1.000
_cell.angle_alpha   90.00
_cell.angle_beta   90.00
_cell.angle_gamma   90.00
#
_symmetry.space_group_name_H-M   'P 1'
#
loop_
_entity.id
_entity.type
_entity.pdbx_description
1 polymer ?
#
loop_
_entity_poly.entity_id
_entity_poly.type
_entity_poly.pdbx_seq_one_letter_code
_entity_poly.pdbx_strand_id
1 'polypeptide(L)'
;MSAKHILVGTISGIVAGAVVGLMLAPQSGEETRKQLADSTRDLKNKFNKWTEKSLEELDDLQEVFKSEVAGVSDDVRERVLKLIKKVKRSADQVSEEVAEA
;
A
#
# COMPACT_ATOMS: atom_id res chain seq x y z
N MET A 1 -3.68 -5.60 -25.20
CA MET A 1 -2.61 -5.06 -24.33
C MET A 1 -1.75 -6.21 -23.83
N SER A 2 -0.49 -6.28 -24.24
CA SER A 2 0.40 -7.38 -23.82
C SER A 2 0.85 -7.19 -22.37
N ALA A 3 0.78 -8.24 -21.55
CA ALA A 3 1.12 -8.22 -20.12
C ALA A 3 2.52 -7.64 -19.83
N LYS A 4 3.44 -7.75 -20.79
CA LYS A 4 4.79 -7.15 -20.73
C LYS A 4 4.75 -5.63 -20.54
N HIS A 5 3.85 -4.91 -21.23
CA HIS A 5 3.78 -3.45 -21.11
C HIS A 5 3.20 -3.01 -19.76
N ILE A 6 2.24 -3.77 -19.22
CA ILE A 6 1.69 -3.51 -17.88
C ILE A 6 2.77 -3.75 -16.83
N LEU A 7 3.52 -4.85 -16.93
CA LEU A 7 4.60 -5.16 -15.98
C LEU A 7 5.70 -4.10 -15.97
N VAL A 8 6.15 -3.66 -17.15
CA VAL A 8 7.15 -2.60 -17.28
C VAL A 8 6.64 -1.26 -16.73
N GLY A 9 5.38 -0.94 -17.00
CA GLY A 9 4.72 0.26 -16.46
C GLY A 9 4.61 0.23 -14.93
N THR A 10 4.23 -0.92 -14.34
CA THR A 10 4.13 -1.08 -12.88
C THR A 10 5.50 -0.96 -12.21
N ILE A 11 6.53 -1.62 -12.73
CA ILE A 11 7.89 -1.56 -12.15
C ILE A 11 8.43 -0.12 -12.20
N SER A 12 8.29 0.53 -13.36
CA SER A 12 8.73 1.92 -13.52
C SER A 12 7.94 2.87 -12.61
N GLY A 13 6.64 2.63 -12.44
CA GLY A 13 5.78 3.38 -11.52
C GLY A 13 6.18 3.20 -10.06
N ILE A 14 6.52 1.98 -9.62
CA ILE A 14 7.00 1.73 -8.25
C ILE A 14 8.32 2.44 -8.00
N VAL A 15 9.29 2.33 -8.91
CA VAL A 15 10.60 2.97 -8.77
C VAL A 15 10.43 4.50 -8.73
N ALA A 16 9.69 5.06 -9.68
CA ALA A 16 9.43 6.51 -9.71
C ALA A 16 8.68 6.98 -8.46
N GLY A 17 7.68 6.22 -8.01
CA GLY A 17 6.91 6.50 -6.80
C GLY A 17 7.76 6.44 -5.53
N ALA A 18 8.67 5.46 -5.42
CA ALA A 18 9.58 5.34 -4.29
C ALA A 18 10.57 6.52 -4.23
N VAL A 19 11.13 6.91 -5.37
CA VAL A 19 12.03 8.08 -5.45
C VAL A 19 11.29 9.36 -5.06
N VAL A 20 10.10 9.59 -5.63
CA VAL A 20 9.28 10.75 -5.29
C VAL A 20 8.85 10.73 -3.82
N GLY A 21 8.48 9.56 -3.29
CA GLY A 21 8.13 9.39 -1.88
C GLY A 21 9.31 9.68 -0.94
N LEU A 22 10.52 9.23 -1.29
CA LEU A 22 11.74 9.54 -0.54
C LEU A 22 12.10 11.04 -0.61
N MET A 23 11.83 11.70 -1.74
CA MET A 23 12.03 13.15 -1.85
C MET A 23 10.99 13.95 -1.07
N LEU A 24 9.74 13.48 -1.03
CA LEU A 24 8.64 14.11 -0.29
C LEU A 24 8.79 13.92 1.22
N ALA A 25 9.29 12.75 1.65
CA ALA A 25 9.55 12.41 3.04
C ALA A 25 11.03 12.02 3.23
N PRO A 26 11.95 13.00 3.26
CA PRO A 26 13.36 12.73 3.45
C PRO A 26 13.62 12.25 4.89
N GLN A 27 14.07 11.00 5.03
CA GLN A 27 14.59 10.51 6.30
C GLN A 27 16.11 10.68 6.37
N SER A 28 16.63 11.01 7.56
CA SER A 28 18.08 11.03 7.79
C SER A 28 18.62 9.60 7.91
N GLY A 29 19.85 9.35 7.44
CA GLY A 29 20.48 8.02 7.52
C GLY A 29 20.82 7.57 8.95
N GLU A 30 20.79 8.49 9.92
CA GLU A 30 20.86 8.17 11.35
C GLU A 30 19.50 7.65 11.86
N GLU A 31 18.41 8.31 11.46
CA GLU A 31 17.04 7.87 11.76
C GLU A 31 16.78 6.46 11.24
N THR A 32 17.19 6.16 10.01
CA THR A 32 16.97 4.83 9.41
C THR A 32 17.69 3.72 10.16
N ARG A 33 18.91 4.00 10.66
CA ARG A 33 19.67 3.03 11.47
C ARG A 33 19.07 2.85 12.86
N LYS A 34 18.67 3.95 13.49
CA LYS A 34 18.04 3.93 14.81
C LYS A 34 16.68 3.24 14.77
N GLN A 35 15.86 3.56 13.76
CA GLN A 35 14.61 2.85 13.48
C GLN A 35 14.87 1.36 13.24
N LEU A 36 15.89 0.96 12.48
CA LEU A 36 16.16 -0.47 12.28
C LEU A 36 16.52 -1.21 13.58
N ALA A 37 17.27 -0.56 14.47
CA ALA A 37 17.65 -1.11 15.77
C ALA A 37 16.46 -1.20 16.76
N ASP A 38 15.62 -0.16 16.81
CA ASP A 38 14.46 -0.10 17.71
C ASP A 38 13.27 -0.92 17.20
N SER A 39 13.13 -1.05 15.88
CA SER A 39 11.92 -1.57 15.26
C SER A 39 11.76 -3.08 15.37
N THR A 40 12.81 -3.87 15.57
CA THR A 40 12.72 -5.35 15.48
C THR A 40 11.71 -5.97 16.46
N ARG A 41 11.47 -5.35 17.61
CA ARG A 41 10.55 -5.85 18.65
C ARG A 41 9.20 -5.13 18.66
N ASP A 42 9.19 -3.85 18.32
CA ASP A 42 7.96 -3.03 18.30
C ASP A 42 7.21 -3.09 16.95
N LEU A 43 7.89 -3.55 15.89
CA LEU A 43 7.33 -3.66 14.53
C LEU A 43 6.07 -4.49 14.55
N LYS A 44 6.08 -5.66 15.19
CA LYS A 44 4.96 -6.59 15.15
C LYS A 44 3.66 -5.98 15.67
N ASN A 45 3.71 -5.38 16.86
CA ASN A 45 2.54 -4.77 17.49
C ASN A 45 2.08 -3.50 16.77
N LYS A 46 3.02 -2.68 16.27
CA LYS A 46 2.69 -1.49 15.48
C LYS A 46 2.14 -1.87 14.11
N PHE A 47 2.66 -2.93 13.51
CA PHE A 47 2.27 -3.44 12.21
C PHE A 47 0.84 -3.96 12.23
N ASN A 48 0.44 -4.72 13.25
CA ASN A 48 -0.95 -5.17 13.37
C ASN A 48 -1.93 -4.00 13.47
N LYS A 49 -1.68 -3.04 14.38
CA LYS A 49 -2.53 -1.85 14.53
C LYS A 49 -2.55 -0.97 13.28
N TRP A 50 -1.41 -0.83 12.62
CA TRP A 50 -1.29 -0.07 11.38
C TRP A 50 -2.03 -0.76 10.24
N THR A 51 -1.97 -2.08 10.17
CA THR A 51 -2.69 -2.88 9.17
C THR A 51 -4.20 -2.78 9.36
N GLU A 52 -4.71 -2.94 10.58
CA GLU A 52 -6.13 -2.75 10.90
C GLU A 52 -6.64 -1.37 10.47
N LYS A 53 -5.92 -0.30 10.85
CA LYS A 53 -6.30 1.06 10.47
C LYS A 53 -6.23 1.28 8.95
N SER A 54 -5.24 0.70 8.30
CA SER A 54 -5.09 0.79 6.84
C SER A 54 -6.22 0.04 6.11
N LEU A 55 -6.72 -1.06 6.66
CA LEU A 55 -7.85 -1.81 6.10
C LEU A 55 -9.14 -0.99 6.12
N GLU A 56 -9.39 -0.25 7.20
CA GLU A 56 -10.52 0.68 7.30
C GLU A 56 -10.37 1.84 6.29
N GLU A 57 -9.19 2.48 6.25
CA GLU A 57 -8.93 3.57 5.30
C GLU A 57 -9.04 3.12 3.82
N LEU A 58 -8.72 1.87 3.51
CA LEU A 58 -8.90 1.29 2.18
C LEU A 58 -10.36 1.10 1.80
N ASP A 59 -11.25 0.81 2.75
CA ASP A 59 -12.69 0.73 2.51
C ASP A 59 -13.28 2.10 2.19
N ASP A 60 -12.90 3.13 2.96
CA ASP A 60 -13.28 4.52 2.70
C ASP A 60 -12.80 4.98 1.32
N LEU A 61 -11.53 4.69 1.00
CA LEU A 61 -10.96 4.99 -0.31
C LEU A 61 -11.70 4.27 -1.44
N GLN A 62 -12.09 3.01 -1.23
CA GLN A 62 -12.89 2.25 -2.19
C GLN A 62 -14.26 2.93 -2.44
N GLU A 63 -14.90 3.42 -1.38
CA GLU A 63 -16.20 4.08 -1.46
C GLU A 63 -16.09 5.42 -2.20
N VAL A 64 -15.17 6.29 -1.80
CA VAL A 64 -14.87 7.57 -2.47
C VAL A 64 -14.54 7.36 -3.94
N PHE A 65 -13.71 6.37 -4.26
CA PHE A 65 -13.36 6.07 -5.66
C PHE A 65 -14.56 5.60 -6.48
N LYS A 66 -15.50 4.91 -5.83
CA LYS A 66 -16.75 4.41 -6.43
C LYS A 66 -17.87 5.46 -6.48
N SER A 67 -17.85 6.51 -5.67
CA SER A 67 -18.91 7.52 -5.63
C SER A 67 -18.50 8.86 -6.27
N GLU A 68 -17.26 9.31 -6.07
CA GLU A 68 -16.87 10.71 -6.32
C GLU A 68 -15.92 10.92 -7.50
N VAL A 69 -15.27 9.85 -7.98
CA VAL A 69 -14.39 9.94 -9.14
C VAL A 69 -15.23 9.91 -10.43
N ALA A 70 -15.72 11.08 -10.83
CA ALA A 70 -16.35 11.31 -12.13
C ALA A 70 -15.27 11.59 -13.19
N GLY A 71 -15.25 10.83 -14.28
CA GLY A 71 -14.35 11.05 -15.43
C GLY A 71 -13.27 9.97 -15.66
N VAL A 72 -13.19 8.96 -14.78
CA VAL A 72 -12.35 7.78 -15.01
C VAL A 72 -13.16 6.71 -15.73
N SER A 73 -12.59 6.10 -16.77
CA SER A 73 -13.24 5.03 -17.53
C SER A 73 -13.64 3.86 -16.63
N ASP A 74 -14.80 3.25 -16.88
CA ASP A 74 -15.32 2.11 -16.10
C ASP A 74 -14.31 0.96 -15.97
N ASP A 75 -13.55 0.68 -17.04
CA ASP A 75 -12.48 -0.33 -17.04
C ASP A 75 -11.37 -0.04 -16.03
N VAL A 76 -10.99 1.23 -15.89
CA VAL A 76 -9.93 1.65 -14.96
C VAL A 76 -10.47 1.60 -13.54
N ARG A 77 -11.70 2.08 -13.34
CA ARG A 77 -12.40 1.98 -12.06
C ARG A 77 -12.49 0.53 -11.59
N GLU A 78 -12.91 -0.39 -12.44
CA GLU A 78 -13.06 -1.79 -12.06
C GLU A 78 -11.71 -2.45 -11.74
N ARG A 79 -10.65 -2.10 -12.47
CA ARG A 79 -9.28 -2.57 -12.20
C ARG A 79 -8.76 -2.06 -10.87
N VAL A 80 -8.97 -0.77 -10.56
CA VAL A 80 -8.57 -0.16 -9.29
C VAL A 80 -9.34 -0.79 -8.12
N LEU A 81 -10.66 -0.95 -8.24
CA LEU A 81 -11.48 -1.62 -7.22
C LEU A 81 -11.03 -3.07 -6.99
N LYS A 82 -10.68 -3.81 -8.06
CA LYS A 82 -10.13 -5.17 -7.94
C LYS A 82 -8.76 -5.19 -7.25
N LEU A 83 -7.91 -4.19 -7.49
CA LEU A 83 -6.61 -4.06 -6.83
C LEU A 83 -6.78 -3.73 -5.35
N ILE A 84 -7.63 -2.75 -5.00
CA ILE A 84 -7.94 -2.39 -3.62
C ILE A 84 -8.45 -3.60 -2.84
N LYS A 85 -9.40 -4.36 -3.40
CA LYS A 85 -9.90 -5.60 -2.78
C LYS A 85 -8.83 -6.67 -2.60
N LYS A 86 -7.91 -6.83 -3.57
CA LYS A 86 -6.80 -7.79 -3.44
C LYS A 86 -5.83 -7.36 -2.35
N VAL A 87 -5.48 -6.08 -2.29
CA VAL A 87 -4.60 -5.53 -1.26
C VAL A 87 -5.24 -5.68 0.12
N LYS A 88 -6.52 -5.34 0.26
CA LYS A 88 -7.28 -5.53 1.51
C LYS A 88 -7.18 -6.98 1.99
N ARG A 89 -7.50 -7.94 1.12
CA ARG A 89 -7.44 -9.37 1.44
C ARG A 89 -6.03 -9.83 1.81
N SER A 90 -5.00 -9.34 1.12
CA SER A 90 -3.62 -9.67 1.46
C SER A 90 -3.18 -9.02 2.78
N ALA A 91 -3.63 -7.81 3.08
CA ALA A 91 -3.38 -7.14 4.35
C ALA A 91 -4.07 -7.87 5.51
N ASP A 92 -5.32 -8.32 5.34
CA ASP A 92 -6.02 -9.18 6.31
C ASP A 92 -5.20 -10.45 6.59
N GLN A 93 -4.75 -11.16 5.55
CA GLN A 93 -3.97 -12.40 5.68
C GLN A 93 -2.64 -12.19 6.41
N VAL A 94 -1.91 -11.13 6.08
CA VAL A 94 -0.64 -10.82 6.76
C VAL A 94 -0.90 -10.39 8.20
N SER A 95 -1.99 -9.69 8.50
CA SER A 95 -2.34 -9.33 9.87
C SER A 95 -2.67 -10.55 10.73
N GLU A 96 -3.37 -11.55 10.19
CA GLU A 96 -3.63 -12.82 10.87
C GLU A 96 -2.34 -13.62 11.08
N GLU A 97 -1.50 -13.77 10.05
CA GLU A 97 -0.24 -14.52 10.15
C GLU A 97 0.73 -13.88 11.15
N VAL A 98 0.78 -12.55 11.21
CA VAL A 98 1.61 -11.81 12.17
C VAL A 98 1.00 -11.77 13.56
N ALA A 99 -0.33 -11.85 13.71
CA ALA A 99 -0.99 -11.98 15.01
C ALA A 99 -0.78 -13.36 15.65
N GLU A 100 -0.65 -14.42 14.84
CA GLU A 100 -0.42 -15.80 15.30
C GLU A 100 1.06 -16.16 15.54
N ALA A 101 2.01 -15.48 14.87
CA ALA A 101 3.46 -15.63 15.09
C ALA A 101 3.90 -15.09 16.46
#